data_AF-A0A372LS48-F1
#
_entry.id   AF-A0A372LS48-F1
#
_cell.length_a   1.000
_cell.length_b   1.000
_cell.length_c   1.000
_cell.angle_alpha   90.00
_cell.angle_beta   90.00
_cell.angle_gamma   90.00
#
_symmetry.space_group_name_H-M   'P 1'
#
loop_
_entity.id
_entity.type
_entity.pdbx_description
1 polymer ?
#
loop_
_entity_poly.entity_id
_entity_poly.type
_entity_poly.pdbx_seq_one_letter_code
_entity_poly.pdbx_strand_id
1 'polypeptide(L)'
;MIKRMIAIGMVALITAGCGHVGEESREPLAVEPLEKPVEKQPEVVAKKVEETPKEPEKLPISDFAKETAVKFFKETDGVKDASIEVKGDRIILNFAAAINDDAHAKSLGDSFIRTLSSNVDGSSPTKDYYGELFDGYHVEVYAKNEAGATVMEGFKTKQNKSVATTSWTAKKTVQPAPAPATSTATEPVANNSDGFLMSGENGFLAEDVIVGLGDSKQNLDDVIKFAVANNREELAAMILEGRAIVAQKGTPITLLEQGVLSGKIKIKDSGAIGWVPAEYLSETK
;
A
#
# COMPACT_ATOMS: atom_id res chain seq x y z
N MET A 1 1.85 -47.56 -18.48
CA MET A 1 1.76 -47.93 -17.04
C MET A 1 3.16 -48.25 -16.54
N ILE A 2 3.83 -47.32 -15.86
CA ILE A 2 5.16 -47.53 -15.28
C ILE A 2 5.07 -47.23 -13.80
N LYS A 3 5.44 -48.24 -12.99
CA LYS A 3 5.33 -48.31 -11.54
C LYS A 3 6.25 -47.29 -10.86
N ARG A 4 5.71 -46.63 -9.83
CA ARG A 4 6.42 -45.88 -8.80
C ARG A 4 7.38 -46.80 -8.05
N MET A 5 8.60 -46.32 -7.78
CA MET A 5 9.43 -46.83 -6.68
C MET A 5 9.78 -45.66 -5.77
N ILE A 6 9.25 -45.72 -4.56
CA ILE A 6 9.55 -44.86 -3.42
C ILE A 6 10.79 -45.44 -2.75
N ALA A 7 11.85 -44.65 -2.60
CA ALA A 7 13.00 -44.99 -1.76
C ALA A 7 12.98 -44.09 -0.53
N ILE A 8 12.59 -44.68 0.60
CA ILE A 8 12.68 -44.11 1.94
C ILE A 8 14.13 -44.34 2.41
N GLY A 9 14.90 -43.26 2.54
CA GLY A 9 16.22 -43.27 3.15
C GLY A 9 16.15 -42.77 4.59
N MET A 10 16.20 -43.70 5.54
CA MET A 10 16.34 -43.48 6.97
C MET A 10 17.81 -43.16 7.35
N VAL A 11 17.97 -42.16 8.22
CA VAL A 11 18.84 -42.12 9.42
C VAL A 11 20.36 -42.21 9.25
N ALA A 12 21.06 -41.16 9.73
CA ALA A 12 22.06 -41.30 10.79
C ALA A 12 22.38 -39.94 11.43
N LEU A 13 22.23 -39.89 12.75
CA LEU A 13 22.49 -38.78 13.67
C LEU A 13 23.68 -39.19 14.52
N ILE A 14 24.84 -38.50 14.45
CA ILE A 14 25.94 -38.61 15.44
C ILE A 14 26.67 -37.25 15.59
N THR A 15 26.41 -36.64 16.75
CA THR A 15 27.27 -35.86 17.67
C THR A 15 28.61 -35.25 17.22
N ALA A 16 28.85 -33.99 17.61
CA ALA A 16 29.71 -33.59 18.73
C ALA A 16 30.28 -32.17 18.51
N GLY A 17 30.01 -31.26 19.44
CA GLY A 17 30.58 -29.91 19.42
C GLY A 17 30.39 -29.24 20.77
N CYS A 18 31.27 -29.56 21.72
CA CYS A 18 31.44 -28.82 22.97
C CYS A 18 31.75 -27.35 22.67
N GLY A 19 31.06 -26.42 23.34
CA GLY A 19 31.30 -25.00 23.18
C GLY A 19 30.75 -24.17 24.33
N HIS A 20 31.49 -24.19 25.44
CA HIS A 20 31.60 -23.14 26.47
C HIS A 20 30.33 -22.38 26.88
N VAL A 21 29.78 -22.80 28.02
CA VAL A 21 28.94 -21.98 28.89
C VAL A 21 29.86 -20.95 29.58
N GLY A 22 29.81 -19.70 29.11
CA GLY A 22 30.35 -18.54 29.81
C GLY A 22 29.24 -17.88 30.61
N GLU A 23 29.15 -18.23 31.88
CA GLU A 23 28.29 -17.62 32.88
C GLU A 23 28.90 -16.28 33.31
N GLU A 24 28.54 -15.18 32.65
CA GLU A 24 28.86 -13.83 33.12
C GLU A 24 27.80 -13.39 34.13
N SER A 25 28.09 -13.68 35.40
CA SER A 25 27.46 -13.09 36.56
C SER A 25 27.51 -11.56 36.46
N ARG A 26 26.35 -10.93 36.24
CA ARG A 26 26.17 -9.48 36.41
C ARG A 26 25.42 -9.22 37.70
N GLU A 27 26.11 -8.55 38.60
CA GLU A 27 25.60 -8.03 39.87
C GLU A 27 24.37 -7.14 39.63
N PRO A 28 23.33 -7.22 40.48
CA PRO A 28 22.26 -6.23 40.48
C PRO A 28 22.78 -4.94 41.11
N LEU A 29 23.01 -3.92 40.28
CA LEU A 29 23.21 -2.55 40.75
C LEU A 29 21.90 -2.06 41.40
N ALA A 30 21.96 -1.84 42.71
CA ALA A 30 20.95 -1.15 43.48
C ALA A 30 20.76 0.27 42.93
N VAL A 31 19.59 0.54 42.36
CA VAL A 31 19.20 1.89 41.96
C VAL A 31 18.59 2.56 43.19
N GLU A 32 19.33 3.51 43.78
CA GLU A 32 18.82 4.41 44.81
C GLU A 32 17.70 5.30 44.23
N PRO A 33 16.58 5.52 44.96
CA PRO A 33 15.57 6.45 44.56
C PRO A 33 16.04 7.89 44.87
N LEU A 34 16.47 8.61 43.82
CA LEU A 34 16.69 10.05 43.86
C LEU A 34 15.35 10.77 43.89
N GLU A 35 14.85 11.05 45.09
CA GLU A 35 13.83 12.07 45.33
C GLU A 35 14.40 13.45 44.94
N LYS A 36 13.82 14.10 43.93
CA LYS A 36 14.04 15.52 43.65
C LYS A 36 12.81 16.35 44.04
N PRO A 37 13.00 17.57 44.56
CA PRO A 37 11.92 18.40 45.07
C PRO A 37 11.07 18.94 43.93
N VAL A 38 9.75 18.88 44.09
CA VAL A 38 8.78 19.57 43.24
C VAL A 38 8.88 21.07 43.51
N GLU A 39 9.67 21.75 42.69
CA GLU A 39 9.76 23.21 42.64
C GLU A 39 8.57 23.74 41.82
N LYS A 40 7.73 24.54 42.48
CA LYS A 40 6.55 25.19 41.92
C LYS A 40 6.95 26.11 40.77
N GLN A 41 6.55 25.77 39.55
CA GLN A 41 6.58 26.72 38.44
C GLN A 41 5.45 27.75 38.59
N PRO A 42 5.74 29.04 38.35
CA PRO A 42 4.73 30.09 38.36
C PRO A 42 3.79 29.95 37.16
N GLU A 43 2.51 30.09 37.46
CA GLU A 43 1.37 30.15 36.55
C GLU A 43 1.54 31.33 35.56
N VAL A 44 2.08 31.04 34.37
CA VAL A 44 2.13 32.00 33.27
C VAL A 44 0.72 32.10 32.71
N VAL A 45 0.03 33.17 33.10
CA VAL A 45 -1.25 33.60 32.55
C VAL A 45 -1.10 33.77 31.04
N ALA A 46 -1.55 32.75 30.31
CA ALA A 46 -1.63 32.76 28.86
C ALA A 46 -2.66 33.82 28.42
N LYS A 47 -2.14 35.00 28.09
CA LYS A 47 -2.87 36.01 27.32
C LYS A 47 -3.20 35.38 25.96
N LYS A 48 -4.45 34.95 25.82
CA LYS A 48 -5.07 34.51 24.56
C LYS A 48 -4.98 35.66 23.56
N VAL A 49 -3.91 35.66 22.77
CA VAL A 49 -3.82 36.46 21.54
C VAL A 49 -4.83 35.85 20.59
N GLU A 50 -5.89 36.60 20.35
CA GLU A 50 -6.90 36.29 19.35
C GLU A 50 -6.22 36.44 17.97
N GLU A 51 -5.58 35.36 17.51
CA GLU A 51 -5.05 35.26 16.15
C GLU A 51 -6.22 35.36 15.17
N THR A 52 -6.35 36.53 14.56
CA THR A 52 -7.12 36.71 13.32
C THR A 52 -6.70 35.61 12.33
N PRO A 53 -7.62 34.74 11.85
CA PRO A 53 -7.29 33.67 10.93
C PRO A 53 -6.66 34.25 9.67
N LYS A 54 -5.36 34.05 9.46
CA LYS A 54 -4.72 34.33 8.18
C LYS A 54 -5.32 33.39 7.15
N GLU A 55 -5.87 33.94 6.08
CA GLU A 55 -6.33 33.17 4.93
C GLU A 55 -5.14 32.37 4.37
N PRO A 56 -5.26 31.05 4.18
CA PRO A 56 -4.14 30.21 3.76
C PRO A 56 -3.63 30.67 2.39
N GLU A 57 -2.33 30.90 2.32
CA GLU A 57 -1.66 31.36 1.10
C GLU A 57 -1.69 30.23 0.05
N LYS A 58 -2.10 30.55 -1.18
CA LYS A 58 -2.29 29.54 -2.23
C LYS A 58 -0.94 29.11 -2.78
N LEU A 59 -0.60 27.84 -2.60
CA LEU A 59 0.59 27.25 -3.21
C LEU A 59 0.40 27.11 -4.73
N PRO A 60 1.27 27.66 -5.57
CA PRO A 60 1.19 27.48 -7.02
C PRO A 60 1.51 26.03 -7.40
N ILE A 61 0.70 25.44 -8.28
CA ILE A 61 0.90 24.08 -8.78
C ILE A 61 1.66 24.17 -10.10
N SER A 62 2.93 23.72 -10.11
CA SER A 62 3.74 23.70 -11.32
C SER A 62 3.23 22.69 -12.35
N ASP A 63 3.50 22.95 -13.63
CA ASP A 63 3.17 22.00 -14.71
C ASP A 63 3.88 20.66 -14.51
N PHE A 64 5.15 20.70 -14.08
CA PHE A 64 5.93 19.51 -13.75
C PHE A 64 5.26 18.64 -12.67
N ALA A 65 4.72 19.24 -11.61
CA ALA A 65 4.02 18.49 -10.55
C ALA A 65 2.73 17.86 -11.08
N LYS A 66 1.98 18.55 -11.95
CA LYS A 66 0.77 18.01 -12.59
C LYS A 66 1.10 16.81 -13.49
N GLU A 67 2.10 16.96 -14.36
CA GLU A 67 2.52 15.91 -15.28
C GLU A 67 3.04 14.68 -14.54
N THR A 68 3.85 14.88 -13.51
CA THR A 68 4.40 13.81 -12.68
C THR A 68 3.30 13.07 -11.93
N ALA A 69 2.36 13.80 -11.32
CA ALA A 69 1.23 13.19 -10.61
C ALA A 69 0.31 12.40 -11.56
N VAL A 70 0.01 12.94 -12.74
CA VAL A 70 -0.76 12.23 -13.78
C VAL A 70 -0.04 10.98 -14.23
N LYS A 71 1.27 11.05 -14.48
CA LYS A 71 2.08 9.92 -14.91
C LYS A 71 2.03 8.78 -13.89
N PHE A 72 2.35 9.04 -12.63
CA PHE A 72 2.32 8.03 -11.58
C PHE A 72 0.91 7.48 -11.34
N PHE A 73 -0.11 8.33 -11.44
CA PHE A 73 -1.48 7.87 -11.27
C PHE A 73 -1.94 6.96 -12.42
N LYS A 74 -1.50 7.22 -13.66
CA LYS A 74 -1.76 6.34 -14.81
C LYS A 74 -1.07 4.97 -14.71
N GLU A 75 -0.01 4.86 -13.91
CA GLU A 75 0.66 3.58 -13.61
C GLU A 75 -0.14 2.75 -12.60
N THR A 76 -1.20 3.30 -11.99
CA THR A 76 -2.10 2.55 -11.12
C THR A 76 -2.98 1.63 -11.94
N ASP A 77 -3.10 0.37 -11.52
CA ASP A 77 -3.88 -0.64 -12.23
C ASP A 77 -5.33 -0.20 -12.48
N GLY A 78 -5.82 -0.52 -13.67
CA GLY A 78 -7.15 -0.14 -14.14
C GLY A 78 -7.33 1.33 -14.53
N VAL A 79 -6.35 2.22 -14.35
CA VAL A 79 -6.45 3.63 -14.78
C VAL A 79 -6.02 3.78 -16.25
N LYS A 80 -6.97 4.18 -17.10
CA LYS A 80 -6.75 4.37 -18.54
C LYS A 80 -6.33 5.80 -18.89
N ASP A 81 -6.95 6.77 -18.23
CA ASP A 81 -6.64 8.17 -18.46
C ASP A 81 -6.78 8.99 -17.18
N ALA A 82 -6.05 10.10 -17.11
CA ALA A 82 -6.05 11.01 -15.99
C ALA A 82 -5.59 12.40 -16.42
N SER A 83 -6.18 13.43 -15.82
CA SER A 83 -5.80 14.82 -16.05
C SER A 83 -6.06 15.69 -14.83
N ILE A 84 -5.27 16.76 -14.73
CA ILE A 84 -5.35 17.76 -13.66
C ILE A 84 -5.50 19.13 -14.31
N GLU A 85 -6.56 19.84 -13.96
CA GLU A 85 -6.81 21.19 -14.44
C GLU A 85 -6.92 22.14 -13.25
N VAL A 86 -6.23 23.28 -13.31
CA VAL A 86 -6.26 24.31 -12.26
C VAL A 86 -6.93 25.54 -12.82
N LYS A 87 -8.10 25.89 -12.26
CA LYS A 87 -8.93 27.04 -12.67
C LYS A 87 -9.11 27.98 -11.50
N GLY A 88 -8.23 28.97 -11.39
CA GLY A 88 -8.29 29.96 -10.30
C GLY A 88 -8.06 29.29 -8.94
N ASP A 89 -9.12 29.16 -8.15
CA ASP A 89 -9.08 28.52 -6.82
C ASP A 89 -9.62 27.08 -6.80
N ARG A 90 -9.80 26.47 -7.99
CA ARG A 90 -10.28 25.10 -8.15
C ARG A 90 -9.24 24.22 -8.79
N ILE A 91 -9.07 23.03 -8.23
CA ILE A 91 -8.31 21.92 -8.79
C ILE A 91 -9.34 20.89 -9.23
N ILE A 92 -9.33 20.54 -10.51
CA ILE A 92 -10.22 19.55 -11.11
C ILE A 92 -9.36 18.33 -11.48
N LEU A 93 -9.63 17.21 -10.81
CA LEU A 93 -9.01 15.92 -11.06
C LEU A 93 -9.98 15.07 -11.87
N ASN A 94 -9.61 14.68 -13.08
CA ASN A 94 -10.40 13.76 -13.89
C ASN A 94 -9.62 12.47 -14.08
N PHE A 95 -10.30 11.32 -13.99
CA PHE A 95 -9.71 10.06 -14.41
C PHE A 95 -10.74 9.13 -15.02
N ALA A 96 -10.28 8.26 -15.91
CA ALA A 96 -11.04 7.16 -16.48
C ALA A 96 -10.40 5.85 -16.05
N ALA A 97 -11.18 4.97 -15.41
CA ALA A 97 -10.68 3.70 -14.90
C ALA A 97 -11.71 2.57 -15.02
N ALA A 98 -11.23 1.33 -14.91
CA ALA A 98 -12.06 0.13 -14.73
C ALA A 98 -12.65 0.09 -13.32
N ILE A 99 -13.78 0.77 -13.14
CA ILE A 99 -14.43 0.94 -11.84
C ILE A 99 -15.46 -0.16 -11.62
N ASN A 100 -15.22 -0.98 -10.60
CA ASN A 100 -16.08 -2.11 -10.23
C ASN A 100 -17.18 -1.71 -9.25
N ASP A 101 -16.87 -0.80 -8.32
CA ASP A 101 -17.80 -0.30 -7.30
C ASP A 101 -17.39 1.11 -6.80
N ASP A 102 -18.26 1.72 -6.01
CA ASP A 102 -18.08 3.08 -5.46
C ASP A 102 -16.86 3.18 -4.51
N ALA A 103 -16.54 2.11 -3.77
CA ALA A 103 -15.41 2.10 -2.85
C ALA A 103 -14.08 2.07 -3.61
N HIS A 104 -14.02 1.31 -4.71
CA HIS A 104 -12.90 1.30 -5.64
C HIS A 104 -12.70 2.69 -6.26
N ALA A 105 -13.76 3.31 -6.79
CA ALA A 105 -13.70 4.66 -7.35
C ALA A 105 -13.17 5.69 -6.34
N LYS A 106 -13.68 5.63 -5.11
CA LYS A 106 -13.26 6.51 -4.02
C LYS A 106 -11.79 6.29 -3.66
N SER A 107 -11.35 5.04 -3.56
CA SER A 107 -9.95 4.71 -3.28
C SER A 107 -9.02 5.26 -4.36
N LEU A 108 -9.40 5.18 -5.63
CA LEU A 108 -8.64 5.76 -6.74
C LEU A 108 -8.59 7.29 -6.64
N GLY A 109 -9.73 7.93 -6.36
CA GLY A 109 -9.79 9.38 -6.16
C GLY A 109 -8.90 9.87 -5.01
N ASP A 110 -8.96 9.18 -3.87
CA ASP A 110 -8.11 9.43 -2.71
C ASP A 110 -6.61 9.30 -3.04
N SER A 111 -6.23 8.22 -3.75
CA SER A 111 -4.86 8.02 -4.20
C SER A 111 -4.42 9.15 -5.14
N PHE A 112 -5.28 9.60 -6.05
CA PHE A 112 -4.94 10.67 -6.99
C PHE A 112 -4.64 11.99 -6.26
N ILE A 113 -5.46 12.35 -5.28
CA ILE A 113 -5.27 13.53 -4.42
C ILE A 113 -3.92 13.44 -3.68
N ARG A 114 -3.64 12.29 -3.06
CA ARG A 114 -2.39 12.06 -2.31
C ARG A 114 -1.16 12.17 -3.21
N THR A 115 -1.21 11.55 -4.38
CA THR A 115 -0.14 11.64 -5.38
C THR A 115 0.11 13.09 -5.80
N LEU A 116 -0.94 13.88 -6.04
CA LEU A 116 -0.76 15.29 -6.37
C LEU A 116 -0.10 16.08 -5.23
N SER A 117 -0.54 15.90 -3.98
CA SER A 117 0.07 16.65 -2.87
C SER A 117 1.56 16.37 -2.74
N SER A 118 1.94 15.09 -2.70
CA SER A 118 3.34 14.69 -2.49
C SER A 118 4.28 15.25 -3.57
N ASN A 119 3.76 15.59 -4.76
CA ASN A 119 4.54 16.19 -5.85
C ASN A 119 4.57 17.73 -5.86
N VAL A 120 3.70 18.41 -5.10
CA VAL A 120 3.63 19.89 -5.10
C VAL A 120 4.31 20.49 -3.88
N ASP A 121 3.92 20.06 -2.68
CA ASP A 121 4.41 20.63 -1.43
C ASP A 121 5.42 19.72 -0.71
N GLY A 122 5.61 18.49 -1.22
CA GLY A 122 6.44 17.48 -0.56
C GLY A 122 5.86 17.03 0.79
N SER A 123 4.65 17.48 1.14
CA SER A 123 3.97 17.05 2.35
C SER A 123 3.64 15.56 2.23
N SER A 124 3.91 14.82 3.28
CA SER A 124 3.44 13.44 3.42
C SER A 124 1.98 13.47 3.87
N PRO A 125 0.99 13.24 2.99
CA PRO A 125 -0.41 13.25 3.38
C PRO A 125 -0.65 12.22 4.48
N THR A 126 -1.31 12.61 5.56
CA THR A 126 -1.68 11.71 6.66
C THR A 126 -3.03 11.06 6.38
N LYS A 127 -3.53 10.25 7.31
CA LYS A 127 -4.87 9.65 7.20
C LYS A 127 -5.97 10.71 7.07
N ASP A 128 -5.85 11.79 7.83
CA ASP A 128 -6.91 12.80 8.00
C ASP A 128 -6.63 14.12 7.28
N TYR A 129 -5.47 14.24 6.62
CA TYR A 129 -5.02 15.46 5.99
C TYR A 129 -4.25 15.17 4.69
N TYR A 130 -4.70 15.77 3.59
CA TYR A 130 -4.09 15.55 2.27
C TYR A 130 -2.90 16.45 1.97
N GLY A 131 -2.53 17.41 2.83
CA GLY A 131 -1.43 18.35 2.59
C GLY A 131 -1.87 19.81 2.48
N GLU A 132 -0.90 20.72 2.64
CA GLU A 132 -1.08 22.18 2.66
C GLU A 132 -1.58 22.71 1.33
N LEU A 133 -1.21 22.03 0.25
CA LEU A 133 -1.72 22.31 -1.09
C LEU A 133 -3.23 22.55 -1.09
N PHE A 134 -3.99 21.71 -0.40
CA PHE A 134 -5.44 21.72 -0.49
C PHE A 134 -6.13 22.63 0.52
N ASP A 135 -5.40 23.42 1.29
CA ASP A 135 -5.97 24.39 2.23
C ASP A 135 -6.38 25.68 1.49
N GLY A 136 -5.69 26.01 0.40
CA GLY A 136 -5.99 27.17 -0.45
C GLY A 136 -6.95 26.92 -1.61
N TYR A 137 -7.39 25.67 -1.84
CA TYR A 137 -8.12 25.27 -3.05
C TYR A 137 -9.42 24.51 -2.76
N HIS A 138 -10.36 24.62 -3.70
CA HIS A 138 -11.47 23.68 -3.84
C HIS A 138 -11.03 22.54 -4.75
N VAL A 139 -11.28 21.29 -4.34
CA VAL A 139 -10.91 20.11 -5.14
C VAL A 139 -12.18 19.45 -5.64
N GLU A 140 -12.25 19.21 -6.93
CA GLU A 140 -13.32 18.48 -7.61
C GLU A 140 -12.71 17.22 -8.23
N VAL A 141 -13.26 16.05 -7.95
CA VAL A 141 -12.77 14.77 -8.45
C VAL A 141 -13.87 14.09 -9.26
N TYR A 142 -13.56 13.75 -10.51
CA TYR A 142 -14.47 13.11 -11.45
C TYR A 142 -13.89 11.77 -11.89
N ALA A 143 -14.54 10.68 -11.48
CA ALA A 143 -14.20 9.34 -11.95
C ALA A 143 -15.15 8.93 -13.08
N LYS A 144 -14.58 8.52 -14.21
CA LYS A 144 -15.30 8.02 -15.37
C LYS A 144 -15.03 6.53 -15.53
N ASN A 145 -16.05 5.78 -15.94
CA ASN A 145 -15.86 4.39 -16.36
C ASN A 145 -15.32 4.34 -17.81
N GLU A 146 -15.08 3.13 -18.31
CA GLU A 146 -14.56 2.92 -19.67
C GLU A 146 -15.47 3.45 -20.78
N ALA A 147 -16.78 3.53 -20.51
CA ALA A 147 -17.76 4.13 -21.42
C ALA A 147 -17.74 5.67 -21.39
N GLY A 148 -16.87 6.29 -20.60
CA GLY A 148 -16.74 7.74 -20.43
C GLY A 148 -17.82 8.37 -19.55
N ALA A 149 -18.70 7.56 -18.93
CA ALA A 149 -19.74 8.06 -18.03
C ALA A 149 -19.14 8.35 -16.65
N THR A 150 -19.45 9.52 -16.09
CA THR A 150 -19.07 9.87 -14.72
C THR A 150 -19.85 9.01 -13.74
N VAL A 151 -19.14 8.16 -13.00
CA VAL A 151 -19.73 7.25 -11.99
C VAL A 151 -19.63 7.82 -10.58
N MET A 152 -18.66 8.68 -10.32
CA MET A 152 -18.42 9.26 -9.00
C MET A 152 -17.94 10.71 -9.13
N GLU A 153 -18.48 11.56 -8.26
CA GLU A 153 -18.09 12.96 -8.08
C GLU A 153 -17.72 13.18 -6.61
N GLY A 154 -16.54 13.75 -6.37
CA GLY A 154 -16.03 14.10 -5.04
C GLY A 154 -15.71 15.58 -4.94
N PHE A 155 -16.04 16.21 -3.81
CA PHE A 155 -15.81 17.63 -3.60
C PHE A 155 -15.14 17.89 -2.24
N LYS A 156 -14.02 18.62 -2.24
CA LYS A 156 -13.39 19.19 -1.03
C LYS A 156 -13.48 20.72 -1.08
N THR A 157 -13.96 21.34 -0.01
CA THR A 157 -14.00 22.79 0.15
C THR A 157 -12.93 23.29 1.12
N LYS A 158 -12.46 24.53 0.94
CA LYS A 158 -11.49 25.21 1.82
C LYS A 158 -11.86 25.22 3.32
N GLN A 159 -13.15 25.15 3.65
CA GLN A 159 -13.63 25.23 5.04
C GLN A 159 -13.45 23.92 5.84
N ASN A 160 -13.12 22.80 5.20
CA ASN A 160 -12.93 21.51 5.87
C ASN A 160 -11.43 21.20 6.00
N LYS A 161 -10.90 21.41 7.21
CA LYS A 161 -9.53 21.00 7.60
C LYS A 161 -9.34 19.48 7.65
N SER A 162 -10.44 18.72 7.63
CA SER A 162 -10.48 17.26 7.69
C SER A 162 -11.27 16.69 6.52
N VAL A 163 -10.77 15.59 5.98
CA VAL A 163 -11.29 14.84 4.83
C VAL A 163 -12.66 14.19 5.09
N ALA A 164 -13.11 14.13 6.35
CA ALA A 164 -14.34 13.46 6.77
C ALA A 164 -15.63 14.02 6.13
N THR A 165 -15.54 15.15 5.44
CA THR A 165 -16.67 15.81 4.76
C THR A 165 -16.39 16.02 3.27
N THR A 166 -15.57 15.16 2.65
CA THR A 166 -15.60 15.02 1.19
C THR A 166 -16.90 14.30 0.86
N SER A 167 -17.90 15.05 0.38
CA SER A 167 -19.15 14.46 -0.09
C SER A 167 -18.88 13.74 -1.40
N TRP A 168 -18.83 12.42 -1.33
CA TRP A 168 -18.79 11.56 -2.52
C TRP A 168 -20.21 11.23 -2.88
N THR A 169 -20.64 11.63 -4.07
CA THR A 169 -21.95 11.26 -4.59
C THR A 169 -21.76 10.30 -5.74
N ALA A 170 -22.07 9.03 -5.51
CA ALA A 170 -22.19 8.07 -6.58
C ALA A 170 -23.41 8.48 -7.43
N LYS A 171 -23.18 8.83 -8.69
CA LYS A 171 -24.29 8.93 -9.64
C LYS A 171 -24.61 7.50 -10.03
N LYS A 172 -25.75 6.99 -9.54
CA LYS A 172 -26.31 5.71 -9.94
C LYS A 172 -26.56 5.76 -11.46
N THR A 173 -25.53 5.43 -12.22
CA THR A 173 -25.57 5.40 -13.66
C THR A 173 -26.42 4.18 -14.00
N VAL A 174 -27.59 4.42 -14.57
CA VAL A 174 -28.40 3.37 -15.18
C VAL A 174 -27.54 2.80 -16.30
N GLN A 175 -26.84 1.70 -16.00
CA GLN A 175 -26.11 0.94 -17.00
C GLN A 175 -27.13 0.60 -18.10
N PRO A 176 -26.94 1.05 -19.36
CA PRO A 176 -27.85 0.67 -20.42
C PRO A 176 -27.87 -0.86 -20.46
N ALA A 177 -29.07 -1.42 -20.37
CA ALA A 177 -29.27 -2.87 -20.32
C ALA A 177 -28.43 -3.52 -21.43
N PRO A 178 -27.61 -4.53 -21.11
CA PRO A 178 -26.85 -5.23 -22.14
C PRO A 178 -27.85 -5.76 -23.15
N ALA A 179 -27.65 -5.41 -24.42
CA ALA A 179 -28.46 -5.94 -25.52
C ALA A 179 -28.48 -7.48 -25.42
N PRO A 180 -29.63 -8.13 -25.66
CA PRO A 180 -29.75 -9.58 -25.51
C PRO A 180 -28.71 -10.28 -26.40
N ALA A 181 -27.77 -10.95 -25.74
CA ALA A 181 -26.70 -11.69 -26.41
C ALA A 181 -27.31 -12.84 -27.22
N THR A 182 -27.11 -12.80 -28.54
CA THR A 182 -27.33 -13.95 -29.40
C THR A 182 -26.18 -14.91 -29.15
N SER A 183 -26.49 -16.09 -28.61
CA SER A 183 -25.55 -17.15 -28.32
C SER A 183 -24.95 -17.69 -29.62
N THR A 184 -23.66 -17.45 -29.83
CA THR A 184 -22.84 -18.18 -30.80
C THR A 184 -21.71 -18.81 -30.03
N ALA A 185 -21.57 -20.13 -30.18
CA ALA A 185 -20.66 -20.99 -29.43
C ALA A 185 -19.21 -20.52 -29.56
N THR A 186 -18.56 -20.35 -28.41
CA THR A 186 -17.18 -19.91 -28.27
C THR A 186 -16.23 -21.09 -28.42
N GLU A 187 -15.35 -21.03 -29.42
CA GLU A 187 -14.10 -21.80 -29.46
C GLU A 187 -13.15 -21.31 -28.36
N PRO A 188 -12.28 -22.16 -27.79
CA PRO A 188 -11.37 -21.76 -26.72
C PRO A 188 -10.31 -20.79 -27.24
N VAL A 189 -10.47 -19.51 -26.92
CA VAL A 189 -9.45 -18.49 -27.15
C VAL A 189 -8.36 -18.68 -26.10
N ALA A 190 -7.17 -19.09 -26.54
CA ALA A 190 -5.97 -19.02 -25.75
C ALA A 190 -5.65 -17.54 -25.47
N ASN A 191 -6.06 -17.06 -24.30
CA ASN A 191 -5.67 -15.74 -23.80
C ASN A 191 -4.19 -15.80 -23.39
N ASN A 192 -3.33 -15.20 -24.22
CA ASN A 192 -2.04 -14.70 -23.76
C ASN A 192 -2.33 -13.38 -23.02
N SER A 193 -2.74 -13.47 -21.76
CA SER A 193 -2.83 -12.32 -20.86
C SER A 193 -1.52 -12.21 -20.09
N ASP A 194 -0.93 -11.01 -20.09
CA ASP A 194 0.03 -10.56 -19.09
C ASP A 194 -0.67 -10.61 -17.72
N GLY A 195 -0.73 -11.81 -17.15
CA GLY A 195 -1.71 -12.22 -16.15
C GLY A 195 -1.36 -11.73 -14.75
N PHE A 196 -2.18 -10.79 -14.26
CA PHE A 196 -2.20 -10.41 -12.86
C PHE A 196 -2.97 -11.48 -12.07
N LEU A 197 -2.29 -12.09 -11.10
CA LEU A 197 -2.91 -13.01 -10.15
C LEU A 197 -4.03 -12.34 -9.36
N MET A 198 -5.22 -12.94 -9.38
CA MET A 198 -6.36 -12.52 -8.57
C MET A 198 -6.31 -13.15 -7.17
N SER A 199 -6.95 -12.52 -6.19
CA SER A 199 -7.07 -13.10 -4.85
C SER A 199 -7.76 -14.48 -4.89
N GLY A 200 -7.17 -15.45 -4.18
CA GLY A 200 -7.59 -16.85 -4.17
C GLY A 200 -6.88 -17.72 -5.22
N GLU A 201 -6.15 -17.12 -6.16
CA GLU A 201 -5.46 -17.87 -7.21
C GLU A 201 -4.12 -18.42 -6.75
N ASN A 202 -3.69 -19.47 -7.47
CA ASN A 202 -2.41 -20.11 -7.24
C ASN A 202 -1.39 -19.54 -8.21
N GLY A 203 -0.18 -19.29 -7.72
CA GLY A 203 0.91 -18.78 -8.55
C GLY A 203 2.27 -19.23 -8.05
N PHE A 204 3.29 -18.52 -8.50
CA PHE A 204 4.70 -18.76 -8.18
C PHE A 204 5.39 -17.43 -7.85
N LEU A 205 6.47 -17.51 -7.09
CA LEU A 205 7.38 -16.37 -6.93
C LEU A 205 8.25 -16.22 -8.18
N ALA A 206 8.30 -15.02 -8.76
CA ALA A 206 9.04 -14.73 -9.98
C ALA A 206 10.58 -14.72 -9.77
N GLU A 207 11.01 -14.41 -8.54
CA GLU A 207 12.41 -14.29 -8.11
C GLU A 207 12.61 -14.79 -6.67
N ASP A 208 13.87 -14.85 -6.23
CA ASP A 208 14.21 -15.09 -4.82
C ASP A 208 13.85 -13.85 -4.01
N VAL A 209 12.98 -14.00 -3.01
CA VAL A 209 12.43 -12.86 -2.27
C VAL A 209 12.34 -13.15 -0.78
N ILE A 210 12.50 -12.10 0.02
CA ILE A 210 12.28 -12.13 1.46
C ILE A 210 10.81 -11.80 1.72
N VAL A 211 10.08 -12.78 2.25
CA VAL A 211 8.65 -12.65 2.59
C VAL A 211 8.57 -12.22 4.06
N GLY A 212 7.91 -11.09 4.34
CA GLY A 212 7.60 -10.67 5.70
C GLY A 212 6.46 -11.50 6.27
N LEU A 213 6.72 -12.36 7.24
CA LEU A 213 5.73 -13.29 7.80
C LEU A 213 4.73 -12.59 8.71
N GLY A 214 3.52 -13.11 8.80
CA GLY A 214 2.47 -12.61 9.70
C GLY A 214 1.29 -11.97 8.99
N ASP A 215 0.31 -11.56 9.78
CA ASP A 215 -0.96 -11.06 9.24
C ASP A 215 -0.90 -9.61 8.75
N SER A 216 0.00 -8.79 9.31
CA SER A 216 0.15 -7.38 8.99
C SER A 216 1.35 -7.12 8.05
N LYS A 217 1.31 -5.97 7.36
CA LYS A 217 2.37 -5.52 6.45
C LYS A 217 3.67 -5.08 7.15
N GLN A 218 3.65 -4.93 8.48
CA GLN A 218 4.77 -4.36 9.24
C GLN A 218 6.09 -5.09 8.99
N ASN A 219 6.07 -6.43 8.95
CA ASN A 219 7.28 -7.21 8.70
C ASN A 219 7.78 -7.07 7.26
N LEU A 220 6.90 -6.83 6.27
CA LEU A 220 7.33 -6.50 4.92
C LEU A 220 7.95 -5.11 4.84
N ASP A 221 7.34 -4.12 5.51
CA ASP A 221 7.86 -2.74 5.52
C ASP A 221 9.26 -2.67 6.16
N ASP A 222 9.47 -3.41 7.24
CA ASP A 222 10.79 -3.55 7.89
C ASP A 222 11.79 -4.24 6.94
N VAL A 223 11.38 -5.32 6.25
CA VAL A 223 12.22 -5.99 5.23
C VAL A 223 12.64 -5.01 4.13
N ILE A 224 11.71 -4.25 3.56
CA ILE A 224 12.00 -3.27 2.52
C ILE A 224 12.94 -2.20 3.05
N LYS A 225 12.65 -1.65 4.24
CA LYS A 225 13.49 -0.63 4.89
C LYS A 225 14.93 -1.11 5.07
N PHE A 226 15.14 -2.32 5.58
CA PHE A 226 16.48 -2.84 5.81
C PHE A 226 17.19 -3.25 4.52
N ALA A 227 16.45 -3.76 3.51
CA ALA A 227 16.99 -4.05 2.20
C ALA A 227 17.49 -2.78 1.50
N VAL A 228 16.69 -1.70 1.49
CA VAL A 228 17.07 -0.40 0.91
C VAL A 228 18.26 0.22 1.65
N ALA A 229 18.31 0.08 2.98
CA ALA A 229 19.44 0.53 3.79
C ALA A 229 20.70 -0.37 3.70
N ASN A 230 20.64 -1.47 2.95
CA ASN A 230 21.68 -2.50 2.88
C ASN A 230 22.10 -3.05 4.26
N ASN A 231 21.16 -3.13 5.20
CA ASN A 231 21.38 -3.60 6.56
C ASN A 231 21.12 -5.12 6.65
N ARG A 232 22.13 -5.90 6.27
CA ARG A 232 22.04 -7.36 6.21
C ARG A 232 21.92 -8.03 7.59
N GLU A 233 22.41 -7.39 8.64
CA GLU A 233 22.37 -7.91 10.01
C GLU A 233 20.94 -7.93 10.54
N GLU A 234 20.20 -6.82 10.37
CA GLU A 234 18.79 -6.74 10.76
C GLU A 234 17.91 -7.66 9.93
N LEU A 235 18.16 -7.78 8.62
CA LEU A 235 17.45 -8.78 7.78
C LEU A 235 17.71 -10.20 8.27
N ALA A 236 18.94 -10.54 8.64
CA ALA A 236 19.27 -11.85 9.19
C ALA A 236 18.59 -12.09 10.54
N ALA A 237 18.57 -11.09 11.43
CA ALA A 237 17.86 -11.15 12.70
C ALA A 237 16.36 -11.41 12.50
N MET A 238 15.71 -10.69 11.58
CA MET A 238 14.29 -10.93 11.25
C MET A 238 14.01 -12.37 10.77
N ILE A 239 14.93 -12.95 10.00
CA ILE A 239 14.81 -14.34 9.53
C ILE A 239 14.96 -15.31 10.72
N LEU A 240 15.96 -15.08 11.59
CA LEU A 240 16.20 -15.92 12.78
C LEU A 240 15.05 -15.85 13.79
N GLU A 241 14.41 -14.69 13.93
CA GLU A 241 13.23 -14.48 14.78
C GLU A 241 11.95 -15.06 14.18
N GLY A 242 11.97 -15.55 12.94
CA GLY A 242 10.78 -16.05 12.24
C GLY A 242 9.81 -14.93 11.81
N ARG A 243 10.28 -13.68 11.76
CA ARG A 243 9.52 -12.53 11.23
C ARG A 243 9.60 -12.41 9.72
N ALA A 244 10.60 -13.05 9.10
CA ALA A 244 10.75 -13.12 7.66
C ALA A 244 11.24 -14.52 7.23
N ILE A 245 11.03 -14.86 5.97
CA ILE A 245 11.59 -16.07 5.36
C ILE A 245 12.10 -15.77 3.96
N VAL A 246 13.20 -16.40 3.56
CA VAL A 246 13.68 -16.37 2.18
C VAL A 246 12.96 -17.46 1.40
N ALA A 247 12.19 -17.08 0.38
CA ALA A 247 11.53 -18.01 -0.52
C ALA A 247 12.19 -17.92 -1.91
N GLN A 248 12.46 -19.08 -2.51
CA GLN A 248 13.16 -19.15 -3.79
C GLN A 248 12.22 -18.88 -4.97
N LYS A 249 12.79 -18.46 -6.08
CA LYS A 249 12.09 -18.39 -7.37
C LYS A 249 11.39 -19.71 -7.68
N GLY A 250 10.15 -19.61 -8.15
CA GLY A 250 9.31 -20.75 -8.49
C GLY A 250 8.68 -21.44 -7.29
N THR A 251 8.81 -20.90 -6.07
CA THR A 251 8.10 -21.41 -4.89
C THR A 251 6.59 -21.28 -5.11
N PRO A 252 5.81 -22.37 -4.95
CA PRO A 252 4.37 -22.34 -5.17
C PRO A 252 3.65 -21.60 -4.04
N ILE A 253 2.74 -20.70 -4.41
CA ILE A 253 1.99 -19.85 -3.50
C ILE A 253 0.48 -19.87 -3.79
N THR A 254 -0.30 -19.38 -2.84
CA THR A 254 -1.69 -18.96 -3.04
C THR A 254 -1.81 -17.49 -2.63
N LEU A 255 -2.31 -16.64 -3.53
CA LEU A 255 -2.58 -15.23 -3.22
C LEU A 255 -3.82 -15.16 -2.34
N LEU A 256 -3.72 -14.53 -1.16
CA LEU A 256 -4.83 -14.37 -0.21
C LEU A 256 -5.44 -12.97 -0.28
N GLU A 257 -4.62 -11.96 -0.52
CA GLU A 257 -5.04 -10.56 -0.62
C GLU A 257 -4.15 -9.85 -1.61
N GLN A 258 -4.75 -9.15 -2.58
CA GLN A 258 -4.03 -8.35 -3.56
C GLN A 258 -4.07 -6.90 -3.12
N GLY A 259 -2.90 -6.29 -2.98
CA GLY A 259 -2.74 -4.85 -2.81
C GLY A 259 -1.97 -4.25 -3.98
N VAL A 260 -2.00 -2.91 -4.06
CA VAL A 260 -1.41 -2.16 -5.20
C VAL A 260 0.09 -2.42 -5.35
N LEU A 261 0.83 -2.46 -4.23
CA LEU A 261 2.29 -2.65 -4.23
C LEU A 261 2.74 -3.95 -3.56
N SER A 262 1.81 -4.65 -2.89
CA SER A 262 2.12 -5.85 -2.13
C SER A 262 0.94 -6.82 -2.11
N GLY A 263 1.24 -8.11 -2.10
CA GLY A 263 0.26 -9.18 -1.95
C GLY A 263 0.50 -9.98 -0.68
N LYS A 264 -0.60 -10.36 -0.01
CA LYS A 264 -0.58 -11.34 1.08
C LYS A 264 -0.65 -12.72 0.48
N ILE A 265 0.34 -13.56 0.75
CA ILE A 265 0.46 -14.90 0.17
C ILE A 265 0.50 -15.97 1.24
N LYS A 266 0.11 -17.19 0.86
CA LYS A 266 0.38 -18.42 1.58
C LYS A 266 1.35 -19.27 0.78
N ILE A 267 2.50 -19.59 1.36
CA ILE A 267 3.48 -20.50 0.75
C ILE A 267 2.95 -21.93 0.89
N LYS A 268 2.80 -22.67 -0.21
CA LYS A 268 2.14 -23.99 -0.17
C LYS A 268 2.95 -25.04 0.58
N ASP A 269 4.28 -25.00 0.46
CA ASP A 269 5.15 -26.03 1.03
C ASP A 269 5.27 -25.93 2.55
N SER A 270 5.40 -24.71 3.08
CA SER A 270 5.52 -24.47 4.53
C SER A 270 4.20 -24.17 5.22
N GLY A 271 3.17 -23.76 4.46
CA GLY A 271 1.92 -23.23 5.00
C GLY A 271 2.05 -21.82 5.59
N ALA A 272 3.24 -21.21 5.54
CA ALA A 272 3.50 -19.89 6.10
C ALA A 272 2.72 -18.81 5.35
N ILE A 273 2.20 -17.84 6.10
CA ILE A 273 1.45 -16.70 5.57
C ILE A 273 2.30 -15.45 5.78
N GLY A 274 2.41 -14.62 4.74
CA GLY A 274 3.17 -13.38 4.80
C GLY A 274 2.86 -12.45 3.65
N TRP A 275 3.58 -11.33 3.62
CA TRP A 275 3.44 -10.28 2.62
C TRP A 275 4.70 -10.21 1.76
N VAL A 276 4.50 -9.96 0.47
CA VAL A 276 5.57 -9.84 -0.53
C VAL A 276 5.23 -8.68 -1.50
N PRO A 277 6.21 -7.96 -2.08
CA PRO A 277 5.93 -6.98 -3.12
C PRO A 277 5.26 -7.62 -4.33
N ALA A 278 4.28 -6.93 -4.92
CA ALA A 278 3.42 -7.50 -5.97
C ALA A 278 4.19 -7.88 -7.24
N GLU A 279 5.30 -7.19 -7.51
CA GLU A 279 6.20 -7.45 -8.64
C GLU A 279 6.84 -8.85 -8.64
N TYR A 280 6.91 -9.51 -7.49
CA TYR A 280 7.47 -10.85 -7.37
C TYR A 280 6.40 -11.97 -7.51
N LEU A 281 5.17 -11.63 -7.82
CA LEU A 281 4.07 -12.57 -8.00
C LEU A 281 3.88 -12.87 -9.49
N SER A 282 3.81 -14.15 -9.87
CA SER A 282 3.63 -14.57 -11.25
C SER A 282 2.69 -15.77 -11.36
N GLU A 283 1.83 -15.79 -12.37
CA GLU A 283 0.99 -16.97 -12.72
C GLU A 283 1.85 -18.12 -13.26
N THR A 284 2.94 -17.79 -13.93
CA THR A 284 3.86 -18.75 -14.58
C THR A 284 5.16 -18.90 -13.80
N LYS A 285 5.74 -20.10 -13.86
CA LYS A 285 7.01 -20.44 -13.19
C LYS A 285 8.24 -19.93 -13.94
#